data_AF-A0A6A5AID9-F1
#
_entry.id   AF-A0A6A5AID9-F1
#
_cell.length_a   1.000
_cell.length_b   1.000
_cell.length_c   1.000
_cell.angle_alpha   90.00
_cell.angle_beta   90.00
_cell.angle_gamma   90.00
#
_symmetry.space_group_name_H-M   'P 1'
#
loop_
_entity.id
_entity.type
_entity.pdbx_description
1 polymer ?
#
loop_
_entity_poly.entity_id
_entity_poly.type
_entity_poly.pdbx_seq_one_letter_code
_entity_poly.pdbx_strand_id
1 'polypeptide(L)'
;MTKLCQNMAKLQMGGSTQSAGSRVSKLVSDFEAILVRLSMEGFAESEPKLTVDFLMAAITPSVVQKLVKELMKLNENLLFKKDTIAFKPWLSEYMKRYGEFEPLVQAGPAPPAKSTEKPKASSKSDRP
;
A
#
# COMPACT_ATOMS: atom_id res chain seq x y z
N MET A 1 3.40 -26.68 -7.69
CA MET A 1 2.80 -25.47 -7.11
C MET A 1 1.38 -25.81 -6.68
N THR A 2 1.00 -25.64 -5.42
CA THR A 2 -0.36 -25.96 -4.93
C THR A 2 -1.42 -25.06 -5.57
N LYS A 3 -2.67 -25.53 -5.67
CA LYS A 3 -3.81 -24.79 -6.27
C LYS A 3 -4.08 -23.44 -5.57
N LEU A 4 -3.78 -23.37 -4.27
CA LEU A 4 -3.80 -22.14 -3.48
C LEU A 4 -2.82 -21.10 -4.04
N CYS A 5 -1.54 -21.44 -4.19
CA CYS A 5 -0.51 -20.52 -4.68
C CYS A 5 -0.83 -19.99 -6.09
N GLN A 6 -1.45 -20.79 -6.95
CA GLN A 6 -1.85 -20.36 -8.29
C GLN A 6 -2.96 -19.31 -8.27
N ASN A 7 -3.92 -19.41 -7.33
CA ASN A 7 -4.98 -18.43 -7.18
C ASN A 7 -4.46 -17.17 -6.47
N MET A 8 -3.63 -17.33 -5.44
CA MET A 8 -3.01 -16.22 -4.73
C MET A 8 -2.06 -15.40 -5.60
N ALA A 9 -1.37 -16.02 -6.56
CA ALA A 9 -0.55 -15.30 -7.54
C ALA A 9 -1.36 -14.39 -8.48
N LYS A 10 -2.68 -14.62 -8.60
CA LYS A 10 -3.59 -13.76 -9.38
C LYS A 10 -4.29 -12.71 -8.53
N LEU A 11 -4.14 -12.79 -7.20
CA LEU A 11 -4.70 -11.82 -6.27
C LEU A 11 -3.92 -10.52 -6.41
N GLN A 12 -4.65 -9.41 -6.60
CA GLN A 12 -4.05 -8.09 -6.73
C GLN A 12 -4.93 -7.04 -6.08
N MET A 13 -4.29 -6.06 -5.45
CA MET A 13 -4.96 -4.89 -4.92
C MET A 13 -5.39 -3.98 -6.08
N GLY A 14 -6.67 -3.57 -6.09
CA GLY A 14 -7.24 -2.74 -7.15
C GLY A 14 -6.48 -1.43 -7.37
N GLY A 15 -6.56 -0.90 -8.60
CA GLY A 15 -5.93 0.36 -8.98
C GLY A 15 -6.54 1.60 -8.30
N SER A 16 -5.92 2.76 -8.53
CA SER A 16 -6.19 4.05 -7.86
C SER A 16 -7.61 4.64 -8.04
N THR A 17 -8.52 3.95 -8.73
CA THR A 17 -9.91 4.41 -8.96
C THR A 17 -10.82 4.23 -7.74
N GLN A 18 -10.36 3.52 -6.72
CA GLN A 18 -11.09 3.27 -5.47
C GLN A 18 -10.35 3.88 -4.28
N SER A 19 -11.11 4.28 -3.25
CA SER A 19 -10.52 4.72 -1.98
C SER A 19 -9.59 3.65 -1.40
N ALA A 20 -8.56 4.07 -0.68
CA ALA A 20 -7.60 3.15 -0.05
C ALA A 20 -8.28 2.08 0.83
N GLY A 21 -9.27 2.47 1.64
CA GLY A 21 -10.03 1.52 2.45
C GLY A 21 -10.80 0.51 1.60
N SER A 22 -11.48 0.97 0.54
CA SER A 22 -12.21 0.09 -0.39
C SER A 22 -11.28 -0.89 -1.11
N ARG A 23 -10.07 -0.47 -1.49
CA ARG A 23 -9.05 -1.33 -2.11
C ARG A 23 -8.63 -2.48 -1.18
N VAL A 24 -8.40 -2.17 0.09
CA VAL A 24 -8.01 -3.19 1.09
C VAL A 24 -9.17 -4.11 1.43
N SER A 25 -10.38 -3.58 1.64
CA SER A 25 -11.57 -4.41 1.87
C SER A 25 -11.85 -5.36 0.70
N LYS A 26 -11.72 -4.88 -0.54
CA LYS A 26 -11.90 -5.74 -1.72
C LYS A 26 -10.81 -6.81 -1.81
N LEU A 27 -9.55 -6.46 -1.57
CA LEU A 27 -8.45 -7.43 -1.55
C LEU A 27 -8.69 -8.56 -0.54
N VAL A 28 -9.10 -8.19 0.69
CA VAL A 28 -9.41 -9.17 1.75
C VAL A 28 -10.59 -10.05 1.36
N SER A 29 -11.63 -9.45 0.77
CA SER A 29 -12.81 -10.20 0.32
C SER A 29 -12.47 -11.16 -0.83
N ASP A 30 -11.66 -10.74 -1.80
CA ASP A 30 -11.20 -11.59 -2.91
C ASP A 30 -10.33 -12.75 -2.38
N PHE A 31 -9.48 -12.49 -1.38
CA PHE A 31 -8.68 -13.51 -0.69
C PHE A 31 -9.57 -14.55 0.02
N GLU A 32 -10.53 -14.11 0.83
CA GLU A 32 -11.47 -15.01 1.53
C GLU A 32 -12.32 -15.81 0.54
N ALA A 33 -12.75 -15.20 -0.56
CA ALA A 33 -13.49 -15.88 -1.63
C ALA A 33 -12.65 -16.96 -2.34
N ILE A 34 -11.32 -16.83 -2.39
CA ILE A 34 -10.43 -17.90 -2.89
C ILE A 34 -10.39 -19.05 -1.88
N LEU A 35 -10.25 -18.75 -0.58
CA LEU A 35 -10.22 -19.78 0.46
C LEU A 35 -11.50 -20.61 0.49
N VAL A 36 -12.66 -19.95 0.48
CA VAL A 36 -13.98 -20.62 0.43
C VAL A 36 -14.10 -21.51 -0.82
N ARG A 37 -13.70 -21.00 -2.00
CA ARG A 37 -13.73 -21.79 -3.24
C ARG A 37 -12.82 -23.02 -3.24
N LEU A 38 -11.81 -23.03 -2.38
CA LEU A 38 -10.89 -24.15 -2.23
C LEU A 38 -11.22 -25.02 -0.99
N SER A 39 -12.31 -24.72 -0.28
CA SER A 39 -12.67 -25.37 0.99
C SER A 39 -11.55 -25.29 2.02
N MET A 40 -10.90 -24.13 2.09
CA MET A 40 -9.79 -23.80 3.00
C MET A 40 -10.24 -22.73 4.01
N GLU A 41 -11.51 -22.72 4.41
CA GLU A 41 -11.98 -21.88 5.50
C GLU A 41 -11.17 -22.18 6.78
N GLY A 42 -10.74 -21.14 7.49
CA GLY A 42 -9.85 -21.27 8.66
C GLY A 42 -8.35 -21.29 8.34
N PHE A 43 -7.94 -21.31 7.05
CA PHE A 43 -6.52 -21.15 6.68
C PHE A 43 -5.93 -19.83 7.20
N ALA A 44 -6.71 -18.74 7.17
CA ALA A 44 -6.26 -17.43 7.64
C ALA A 44 -5.88 -17.39 9.13
N GLU A 45 -6.51 -18.28 9.92
CA GLU A 45 -6.30 -18.42 11.36
C GLU A 45 -5.22 -19.48 11.66
N SER A 46 -5.20 -20.56 10.86
CA SER A 46 -4.23 -21.65 11.00
C SER A 46 -2.83 -21.23 10.53
N GLU A 47 -2.76 -20.42 9.47
CA GLU A 47 -1.53 -19.98 8.82
C GLU A 47 -1.49 -18.44 8.69
N PRO A 48 -1.39 -17.73 9.82
CA PRO A 48 -1.45 -16.27 9.85
C PRO A 48 -0.28 -15.64 9.08
N LYS A 49 0.91 -16.24 9.17
CA LYS A 49 2.12 -15.76 8.47
C LYS A 49 1.97 -15.85 6.95
N LEU A 50 1.54 -17.01 6.44
CA LEU A 50 1.36 -17.19 5.00
C LEU A 50 0.24 -16.31 4.46
N THR A 51 -0.80 -16.08 5.27
CA THR A 51 -1.88 -15.16 4.92
C THR A 51 -1.37 -13.73 4.76
N VAL A 52 -0.57 -13.25 5.71
CA VAL A 52 0.09 -11.94 5.61
C VAL A 52 0.98 -11.88 4.37
N ASP A 53 1.77 -12.92 4.10
CA ASP A 53 2.65 -12.97 2.92
C ASP A 53 1.87 -12.92 1.60
N PHE A 54 0.74 -13.63 1.49
CA PHE A 54 -0.13 -13.58 0.30
C PHE A 54 -0.76 -12.20 0.11
N LEU A 55 -1.25 -11.58 1.19
CA LEU A 55 -1.82 -10.23 1.13
C LEU A 55 -0.77 -9.18 0.76
N MET A 56 0.46 -9.32 1.27
CA MET A 56 1.58 -8.46 0.89
C MET A 56 2.00 -8.67 -0.57
N ALA A 57 2.01 -9.92 -1.05
CA ALA A 57 2.33 -10.24 -2.43
C ALA A 57 1.33 -9.62 -3.42
N ALA A 58 0.06 -9.51 -3.02
CA ALA A 58 -1.01 -8.91 -3.81
C ALA A 58 -0.94 -7.36 -3.89
N ILE A 59 -0.05 -6.71 -3.14
CA ILE A 59 0.18 -5.26 -3.27
C ILE A 59 0.97 -5.00 -4.56
N THR A 60 0.26 -4.60 -5.62
CA THR A 60 0.86 -4.41 -6.96
C THR A 60 1.82 -3.23 -7.06
N PRO A 61 1.57 -2.05 -6.45
CA PRO A 61 2.56 -0.98 -6.47
C PRO A 61 3.81 -1.45 -5.73
N SER A 62 4.87 -1.78 -6.48
CA SER A 62 6.07 -2.41 -5.93
C SER A 62 6.77 -1.52 -4.90
N VAL A 63 6.62 -0.19 -5.02
CA VAL A 63 7.10 0.79 -4.05
C VAL A 63 6.38 0.61 -2.70
N VAL A 64 5.06 0.53 -2.70
CA VAL A 64 4.24 0.27 -1.49
C VAL A 64 4.59 -1.09 -0.92
N GLN A 65 4.68 -2.12 -1.76
CA GLN A 65 5.02 -3.46 -1.30
C GLN A 65 6.39 -3.49 -0.59
N LYS A 66 7.41 -2.81 -1.13
CA LYS A 66 8.72 -2.71 -0.50
C LYS A 66 8.64 -1.97 0.84
N LEU A 67 7.92 -0.85 0.90
CA LEU A 67 7.76 -0.08 2.13
C LEU A 67 7.03 -0.89 3.21
N VAL A 68 5.94 -1.58 2.86
CA VAL A 68 5.23 -2.48 3.78
C VAL A 68 6.13 -3.63 4.23
N LYS A 69 6.95 -4.20 3.33
CA LYS A 69 7.96 -5.22 3.69
C LYS A 69 8.99 -4.70 4.68
N GLU A 70 9.50 -3.49 4.50
CA GLU A 70 10.45 -2.86 5.42
C GLU A 70 9.78 -2.54 6.78
N LEU A 71 8.56 -2.02 6.78
CA LEU A 71 7.79 -1.78 8.00
C LEU A 71 7.56 -3.09 8.77
N MET A 72 7.25 -4.20 8.08
CA MET A 72 7.06 -5.53 8.65
C MET A 72 8.37 -6.21 9.14
N LYS A 73 9.53 -5.58 8.94
CA LYS A 73 10.80 -5.99 9.56
C LYS A 73 11.09 -5.23 10.85
N LEU A 74 10.42 -4.10 11.11
CA LEU A 74 10.56 -3.37 12.35
C LEU A 74 10.00 -4.20 13.52
N ASN A 75 10.73 -4.22 14.64
CA ASN A 75 10.42 -5.03 15.82
C ASN A 75 8.98 -4.81 16.35
N GLU A 76 8.48 -3.58 16.20
CA GLU A 76 7.12 -3.17 16.58
C GLU A 76 6.02 -3.84 15.72
N ASN A 77 6.33 -4.17 14.47
CA ASN A 77 5.38 -4.77 13.53
C ASN A 77 5.50 -6.30 13.43
N LEU A 78 6.45 -6.92 14.16
CA LEU A 78 6.56 -8.39 14.23
C LEU A 78 5.31 -9.03 14.83
N LEU A 79 4.57 -8.30 15.66
CA LEU A 79 3.28 -8.73 16.20
C LEU A 79 2.23 -8.88 15.10
N PHE A 80 2.17 -7.96 14.13
CA PHE A 80 1.23 -8.03 12.99
C PHE A 80 1.55 -9.20 12.04
N LYS A 81 2.80 -9.63 11.97
CA LYS A 81 3.20 -10.83 11.20
C LYS A 81 2.63 -12.14 11.76
N LYS A 82 2.23 -12.14 13.02
CA LYS A 82 1.62 -13.30 13.70
C LYS A 82 0.13 -13.12 13.93
N ASP A 83 -0.42 -11.95 13.61
CA ASP A 83 -1.80 -11.57 13.91
C ASP A 83 -2.47 -11.00 12.65
N THR A 84 -3.14 -11.89 11.93
CA THR A 84 -3.94 -11.55 10.74
C THR A 84 -5.09 -10.60 11.07
N ILE A 85 -5.62 -10.66 12.30
CA ILE A 85 -6.74 -9.84 12.77
C ILE A 85 -6.29 -8.40 12.96
N ALA A 86 -5.09 -8.18 13.50
CA ALA A 86 -4.48 -6.86 13.65
C ALA A 86 -3.86 -6.32 12.35
N PHE A 87 -3.39 -7.21 11.46
CA PHE A 87 -2.77 -6.81 10.18
C PHE A 87 -3.75 -6.15 9.20
N LYS A 88 -4.97 -6.69 9.05
CA LYS A 88 -6.00 -6.13 8.15
C LYS A 88 -6.35 -4.65 8.43
N PRO A 89 -6.69 -4.24 9.68
CA PRO A 89 -6.97 -2.85 9.98
C PRO A 89 -5.72 -1.96 9.88
N TRP A 90 -4.55 -2.47 10.28
CA TRP A 90 -3.27 -1.75 10.10
C TRP A 90 -2.98 -1.45 8.63
N LEU A 91 -3.15 -2.43 7.74
CA LEU A 91 -2.91 -2.25 6.30
C LEU A 91 -3.89 -1.23 5.70
N SER A 92 -5.15 -1.24 6.15
CA SER A 92 -6.15 -0.27 5.73
C SER A 92 -5.76 1.17 6.13
N GLU A 93 -5.31 1.36 7.36
CA GLU A 93 -4.85 2.66 7.86
C GLU A 93 -3.57 3.13 7.13
N TYR A 94 -2.61 2.22 6.93
CA TYR A 94 -1.40 2.52 6.17
C TYR A 94 -1.71 2.92 4.73
N MET A 95 -2.61 2.19 4.06
CA MET A 95 -3.01 2.49 2.68
C MET A 95 -3.79 3.81 2.59
N LYS A 96 -4.56 4.21 3.62
CA LYS A 96 -5.21 5.52 3.66
C LYS A 96 -4.18 6.64 3.64
N ARG A 97 -3.18 6.56 4.53
CA ARG A 97 -2.06 7.51 4.55
C ARG A 97 -1.31 7.49 3.23
N TYR A 98 -1.01 6.31 2.68
CA TYR A 98 -0.35 6.22 1.37
C TYR A 98 -1.20 6.81 0.24
N GLY A 99 -2.52 6.62 0.24
CA GLY A 99 -3.43 7.21 -0.75
C GLY A 99 -3.40 8.74 -0.75
N GLU A 100 -3.13 9.37 0.39
CA GLU A 100 -2.89 10.82 0.48
C GLU A 100 -1.57 11.23 -0.21
N PHE A 101 -0.55 10.36 -0.18
CA PHE A 101 0.74 10.57 -0.85
C PHE A 101 0.82 9.97 -2.26
N GLU A 102 -0.15 9.17 -2.70
CA GLU A 102 -0.19 8.51 -4.01
C GLU A 102 -0.09 9.51 -5.18
N PRO A 103 -0.76 10.69 -5.15
CA PRO A 103 -0.58 11.72 -6.17
C PRO A 103 0.85 12.28 -6.19
N LEU A 104 1.51 12.37 -5.04
CA LEU A 104 2.87 12.92 -4.89
C LEU A 104 3.94 11.89 -5.32
N VAL A 105 3.68 10.60 -5.11
CA VAL A 105 4.57 9.51 -5.53
C VAL A 105 4.42 9.20 -7.03
N GLN A 106 3.21 9.35 -7.60
CA GLN A 106 2.98 9.20 -9.04
C GLN A 106 3.43 10.42 -9.87
N ALA A 107 3.52 11.60 -9.26
CA ALA A 107 4.05 12.79 -9.93
C ALA A 107 5.53 12.66 -10.34
N GLY A 108 6.25 11.66 -9.82
CA GLY A 108 7.71 11.61 -9.95
C GLY A 108 8.38 12.82 -9.28
N PRO A 109 9.71 12.87 -9.16
CA PRO A 109 10.35 14.13 -8.85
C PRO A 109 9.94 15.13 -9.94
N ALA A 110 9.21 16.19 -9.56
CA ALA A 110 9.09 17.34 -10.43
C ALA A 110 10.51 17.70 -10.87
N PRO A 111 10.79 17.87 -12.18
CA PRO A 111 12.10 18.36 -12.60
C PRO A 111 12.38 19.60 -11.75
N PRO A 112 13.59 19.71 -11.16
CA PRO A 112 13.90 20.79 -10.23
C PRO A 112 13.44 22.07 -10.90
N ALA A 113 12.46 22.73 -10.26
CA ALA A 113 12.03 24.05 -10.68
C ALA A 113 13.33 24.83 -10.81
N LYS A 114 13.68 25.22 -12.05
CA LYS A 114 14.90 25.98 -12.30
C LYS A 114 14.85 27.13 -11.32
N SER A 115 15.74 27.10 -10.34
CA SER A 115 16.02 28.23 -9.48
C SER A 115 16.48 29.35 -10.40
N THR A 116 15.54 30.17 -10.88
CA THR A 116 15.84 31.55 -11.21
C THR A 116 15.88 32.30 -9.89
N GLU A 117 17.00 32.10 -9.20
CA GLU A 117 17.55 33.12 -8.33
C GLU A 117 17.63 34.42 -9.15
N LYS A 118 16.87 35.45 -8.80
CA LYS A 118 17.39 36.51 -7.93
C LYS A 118 16.32 37.56 -7.59
N PRO A 119 16.22 37.99 -6.33
CA PRO A 119 15.41 39.13 -5.92
C PRO A 119 16.12 40.44 -6.26
N LYS A 120 15.39 41.47 -6.67
CA LYS A 120 15.86 42.85 -6.55
C LYS A 120 14.76 43.78 -6.05
N ALA A 121 15.13 44.42 -4.96
CA ALA A 121 14.36 45.32 -4.13
C ALA A 121 13.79 46.53 -4.87
N SER A 122 12.65 46.96 -4.36
CA SER A 122 12.13 48.34 -4.32
C SER A 122 13.16 49.46 -4.57
N SER A 123 12.78 50.44 -5.40
CA SER A 123 12.96 51.87 -5.11
C SER A 123 12.08 52.76 -6.00
N LYS A 124 11.56 53.81 -5.35
CA LYS A 124 10.71 54.93 -5.80
C LYS A 124 11.33 55.84 -6.87
N SER A 125 10.45 56.70 -7.41
CA SER A 125 10.72 58.01 -8.06
C SER A 125 11.35 57.90 -9.46
N ASP A 126 10.95 58.63 -10.50
CA ASP A 126 10.68 60.06 -10.53
C ASP A 126 9.86 60.49 -11.77
N ARG A 127 9.29 61.69 -11.65
CA ARG A 127 8.55 62.43 -12.67
C ARG A 127 9.53 63.36 -13.42
N PRO A 128 9.24 63.71 -14.68
CA PRO A 128 9.07 65.15 -15.00
C PRO A 128 7.68 65.45 -15.58
#